data_AF-A0A8C4R967-F1
#
_entry.id   AF-A0A8C4R967-F1
#
_cell.length_a   1.000
_cell.length_b   1.000
_cell.length_c   1.000
_cell.angle_alpha   90.00
_cell.angle_beta   90.00
_cell.angle_gamma   90.00
#
_symmetry.space_group_name_H-M   'P 1'
#
loop_
_entity.id
_entity.type
_entity.pdbx_description
1 polymer ?
#
loop_
_entity_poly.entity_id
_entity_poly.type
_entity_poly.pdbx_seq_one_letter_code
_entity_poly.pdbx_strand_id
1 'polypeptide(L)'
;METEALNVSVRAEQTVPSMTSTPMQHENKRLPLKYGELIVLGYNGSLTNGDKGRRRSRFALFQRPKANSVSPSTVHFGNTPQAAMAVSSKRLHSVSYTLSRTETVVVEYDHDAGADMFQIGRSTENPIDFVVTDVSTSAGGSDEPTVQSTISRFACRVVCQRTEANSARIFAAGFDSSKNIFLGEKAEKWKTLSGQMDGLTTNGILVMHPTNSFSTDSLPGPWREISVCGKVYTLRETRSALFKGQLVANETNVLRDGSLIDLCGATLLWRTAEGLKNAPTVSGLEALRQKMNATRPQCPVGLNTLAFPSFSRYRGPGPVLKDTMEDNQPWVYLVCGHVHGRHDWGVGTHGDKARECPMCRTVGPYVALSMGREADSCVDAGTPMYAFSPCGHICSEGTARYWARMPLPYGTHGFHAICPFCNTALGSDPGAERPFVRLIFQGPLD
;
A
#
# COMPACT_ATOMS: atom_id res chain seq x y z
N MET A 1 -15.21 99.37 -9.97
CA MET A 1 -14.18 98.40 -10.32
C MET A 1 -14.46 97.17 -9.48
N GLU A 2 -15.30 96.24 -9.92
CA GLU A 2 -14.92 95.13 -10.84
C GLU A 2 -13.74 94.36 -10.23
N THR A 3 -13.79 93.09 -9.85
CA THR A 3 -14.48 91.89 -10.37
C THR A 3 -14.40 90.81 -9.26
N GLU A 4 -15.50 90.16 -8.89
CA GLU A 4 -15.94 88.80 -9.29
C GLU A 4 -15.54 87.65 -8.35
N ALA A 5 -16.52 86.78 -8.17
CA ALA A 5 -16.62 85.75 -7.17
C ALA A 5 -15.91 84.45 -7.57
N LEU A 6 -15.56 83.64 -6.57
CA LEU A 6 -15.71 82.19 -6.65
C LEU A 6 -16.17 81.63 -5.31
N ASN A 7 -17.40 81.11 -5.39
CA ASN A 7 -18.21 80.41 -4.42
C ASN A 7 -17.67 78.95 -4.36
N VAL A 8 -17.65 78.19 -3.26
CA VAL A 8 -18.82 77.48 -2.71
C VAL A 8 -18.39 76.59 -1.51
N SER A 9 -19.17 76.70 -0.42
CA SER A 9 -19.76 75.68 0.49
C SER A 9 -18.92 74.67 1.29
N VAL A 10 -18.87 74.95 2.60
CA VAL A 10 -19.32 74.15 3.77
C VAL A 10 -19.34 72.61 3.66
N ARG A 11 -18.58 71.94 4.55
CA ARG A 11 -18.87 70.58 5.05
C ARG A 11 -19.02 70.62 6.57
N ALA A 12 -20.18 70.16 7.04
CA ALA A 12 -20.55 70.02 8.43
C ALA A 12 -19.86 68.82 9.10
N GLU A 13 -19.54 68.98 10.38
CA GLU A 13 -19.07 67.93 11.29
C GLU A 13 -20.13 66.82 11.42
N GLN A 14 -19.73 65.58 11.16
CA GLN A 14 -20.52 64.38 11.47
C GLN A 14 -19.81 63.56 12.54
N THR A 15 -20.55 63.34 13.62
CA THR A 15 -20.25 62.50 14.76
C THR A 15 -20.02 61.04 14.36
N VAL A 16 -18.99 60.42 14.95
CA VAL A 16 -18.59 59.02 14.71
C VAL A 16 -19.54 58.07 15.45
N PRO A 17 -20.23 57.12 14.78
CA PRO A 17 -20.98 56.08 15.47
C PRO A 17 -20.06 54.91 15.83
N SER A 18 -20.19 54.41 17.08
CA SER A 18 -19.45 53.25 17.58
C SER A 18 -19.80 52.00 16.78
N MET A 19 -18.80 51.38 16.14
CA MET A 19 -18.95 50.05 15.56
C MET A 19 -18.84 49.00 16.66
N THR A 20 -19.98 48.47 17.08
CA THR A 20 -20.05 47.19 17.78
C THR A 20 -19.67 46.09 16.80
N SER A 21 -18.47 45.55 16.96
CA SER A 21 -17.99 44.40 16.20
C SER A 21 -18.76 43.14 16.62
N THR A 22 -19.62 42.67 15.73
CA THR A 22 -20.17 41.32 15.78
C THR A 22 -19.00 40.33 15.77
N PRO A 23 -18.90 39.37 16.72
CA PRO A 23 -17.84 38.38 16.66
C PRO A 23 -18.11 37.49 15.45
N MET A 24 -17.23 37.56 14.45
CA MET A 24 -17.16 36.55 13.39
C MET A 24 -16.96 35.20 14.07
N GLN A 25 -18.00 34.36 14.01
CA GLN A 25 -17.86 32.95 14.31
C GLN A 25 -16.85 32.37 13.32
N HIS A 26 -15.61 32.18 13.76
CA HIS A 26 -14.69 31.28 13.10
C HIS A 26 -15.35 29.89 13.13
N GLU A 27 -15.99 29.50 12.03
CA GLU A 27 -16.31 28.11 11.77
C GLU A 27 -15.01 27.33 11.89
N ASN A 28 -14.89 26.62 13.01
CA ASN A 28 -13.79 25.73 13.29
C ASN A 28 -13.92 24.57 12.29
N LYS A 29 -13.35 24.73 11.08
CA LYS A 29 -13.34 23.69 10.04
C LYS A 29 -12.60 22.48 10.60
N ARG A 30 -13.33 21.59 11.27
CA ARG A 30 -12.82 20.30 11.72
C ARG A 30 -12.24 19.59 10.51
N LEU A 31 -10.97 19.20 10.60
CA LEU A 31 -10.35 18.36 9.59
C LEU A 31 -11.21 17.09 9.42
N PRO A 32 -11.42 16.63 8.18
CA PRO A 32 -12.22 15.44 7.95
C PRO A 32 -11.58 14.25 8.66
N LEU A 33 -12.41 13.43 9.32
CA LEU A 33 -11.96 12.26 10.07
C LEU A 33 -11.23 11.29 9.12
N LYS A 34 -10.03 10.84 9.49
CA LYS A 34 -9.27 9.82 8.75
C LYS A 34 -9.63 8.44 9.31
N TYR A 35 -10.12 7.53 8.46
CA TYR A 35 -10.35 6.13 8.84
C TYR A 35 -9.03 5.35 8.91
N GLY A 36 -8.16 5.58 7.94
CA GLY A 36 -6.88 4.90 7.81
C GLY A 36 -6.23 5.15 6.45
N GLU A 37 -5.30 4.30 6.08
CA GLU A 37 -4.53 4.40 4.83
C GLU A 37 -4.20 3.03 4.27
N LEU A 38 -4.30 2.91 2.94
CA LEU A 38 -3.81 1.78 2.17
C LEU A 38 -2.45 2.15 1.57
N ILE A 39 -1.45 1.29 1.74
CA ILE A 39 -0.10 1.47 1.19
C ILE A 39 0.19 0.30 0.27
N VAL A 40 0.65 0.58 -0.95
CA VAL A 40 1.10 -0.46 -1.88
C VAL A 40 2.54 -0.83 -1.53
N LEU A 41 2.77 -2.09 -1.17
CA LEU A 41 4.11 -2.57 -0.91
C LEU A 41 4.95 -2.57 -2.19
N GLY A 42 6.25 -2.37 -2.05
CA GLY A 42 7.20 -2.49 -3.14
C GLY A 42 7.53 -1.20 -3.92
N TYR A 43 6.99 -0.06 -3.49
CA TYR A 43 7.24 1.24 -4.15
C TYR A 43 8.12 2.21 -3.35
N ASN A 44 8.50 1.88 -2.12
CA ASN A 44 9.35 2.70 -1.25
C ASN A 44 8.89 4.18 -1.13
N GLY A 45 7.56 4.40 -1.05
CA GLY A 45 6.96 5.72 -0.86
C GLY A 45 6.60 6.50 -2.12
N SER A 46 6.85 5.97 -3.33
CA SER A 46 6.36 6.56 -4.58
C SER A 46 6.33 5.55 -5.71
N LEU A 47 5.32 5.59 -6.57
CA LEU A 47 5.32 4.80 -7.80
C LEU A 47 6.55 5.15 -8.68
N THR A 48 6.98 4.19 -9.50
CA THR A 48 8.11 4.34 -10.45
C THR A 48 8.00 5.58 -11.34
N ASN A 49 6.79 5.85 -11.83
CA ASN A 49 6.48 7.00 -12.70
C ASN A 49 5.90 8.20 -11.93
N GLY A 50 6.06 8.19 -10.61
CA GLY A 50 5.49 9.16 -9.68
C GLY A 50 3.99 8.95 -9.44
N ASP A 51 3.55 9.45 -8.29
CA ASP A 51 2.13 9.46 -7.91
C ASP A 51 1.37 10.53 -8.73
N LYS A 52 0.29 10.14 -9.40
CA LYS A 52 -0.54 11.00 -10.26
C LYS A 52 -2.02 10.72 -10.06
N GLY A 53 -2.75 11.72 -9.55
CA GLY A 53 -4.19 11.63 -9.32
C GLY A 53 -4.56 10.45 -8.41
N ARG A 54 -5.36 9.51 -8.92
CA ARG A 54 -5.77 8.30 -8.19
C ARG A 54 -4.76 7.16 -8.24
N ARG A 55 -3.76 7.24 -9.10
CA ARG A 55 -2.68 6.26 -9.22
C ARG A 55 -1.51 6.72 -8.35
N ARG A 56 -1.35 6.12 -7.19
CA ARG A 56 -0.40 6.54 -6.16
C ARG A 56 0.12 5.34 -5.36
N SER A 57 1.18 5.52 -4.62
CA SER A 57 1.75 4.49 -3.74
C SER A 57 0.95 4.30 -2.45
N ARG A 58 0.19 5.33 -2.05
CA ARG A 58 -0.59 5.38 -0.81
C ARG A 58 -1.93 6.08 -0.98
N PHE A 59 -2.96 5.64 -0.25
CA PHE A 59 -4.30 6.20 -0.33
C PHE A 59 -4.94 6.32 1.05
N ALA A 60 -5.06 7.56 1.54
CA ALA A 60 -5.75 7.87 2.78
C ALA A 60 -7.28 7.89 2.59
N LEU A 61 -7.98 7.15 3.44
CA LEU A 61 -9.44 7.07 3.46
C LEU A 61 -9.96 8.05 4.51
N PHE A 62 -10.68 9.07 4.07
CA PHE A 62 -11.31 10.07 4.94
C PHE A 62 -12.82 9.95 4.89
N GLN A 63 -13.48 10.27 6.00
CA GLN A 63 -14.93 10.40 6.05
C GLN A 63 -15.40 11.33 4.94
N ARG A 64 -16.32 10.82 4.11
CA ARG A 64 -16.84 11.58 2.98
C ARG A 64 -17.82 12.64 3.47
N PRO A 65 -17.98 13.77 2.75
CA PRO A 65 -19.02 14.75 3.06
C PRO A 65 -20.42 14.15 3.07
N LYS A 66 -20.70 13.20 2.16
CA LYS A 66 -21.94 12.42 2.11
C LYS A 66 -21.60 10.95 2.09
N ALA A 67 -22.38 10.16 2.83
CA ALA A 67 -22.29 8.71 2.79
C ALA A 67 -22.49 8.20 1.36
N ASN A 68 -21.79 7.14 1.01
CA ASN A 68 -21.91 6.50 -0.30
C ASN A 68 -21.87 4.97 -0.23
N SER A 69 -21.90 4.39 0.98
CA SER A 69 -21.99 2.95 1.15
C SER A 69 -23.34 2.43 0.65
N VAL A 70 -23.39 1.12 0.43
CA VAL A 70 -24.59 0.39 0.06
C VAL A 70 -24.67 -0.95 0.78
N SER A 71 -25.89 -1.45 0.96
CA SER A 71 -26.17 -2.72 1.64
C SER A 71 -27.16 -3.57 0.82
N PRO A 72 -27.08 -4.92 0.91
CA PRO A 72 -27.98 -5.79 0.15
C PRO A 72 -29.45 -5.52 0.48
N SER A 73 -30.31 -5.57 -0.53
CA SER A 73 -31.75 -5.32 -0.45
C SER A 73 -32.51 -6.40 -1.23
N THR A 74 -33.37 -6.00 -2.16
CA THR A 74 -34.24 -6.88 -2.97
C THR A 74 -33.45 -7.90 -3.79
N VAL A 75 -33.97 -9.13 -3.88
CA VAL A 75 -33.41 -10.21 -4.71
C VAL A 75 -34.36 -10.56 -5.84
N HIS A 76 -33.86 -10.55 -7.07
CA HIS A 76 -34.59 -10.92 -8.28
C HIS A 76 -34.07 -12.25 -8.83
N PHE A 77 -34.98 -13.18 -9.10
CA PHE A 77 -34.66 -14.50 -9.66
C PHE A 77 -35.00 -14.56 -11.16
N GLY A 78 -34.03 -14.95 -11.98
CA GLY A 78 -34.20 -15.13 -13.42
C GLY A 78 -34.10 -13.84 -14.23
N ASN A 79 -34.31 -13.95 -15.54
CA ASN A 79 -34.24 -12.83 -16.50
C ASN A 79 -35.55 -12.01 -16.48
N THR A 80 -35.91 -11.44 -15.33
CA THR A 80 -37.07 -10.57 -15.21
C THR A 80 -36.75 -9.17 -15.76
N PRO A 81 -37.75 -8.41 -16.26
CA PRO A 81 -37.56 -7.00 -16.61
C PRO A 81 -36.98 -6.19 -15.45
N GLN A 82 -37.38 -6.50 -14.21
CA GLN A 82 -36.89 -5.87 -12.98
C GLN A 82 -35.39 -6.17 -12.76
N ALA A 83 -34.95 -7.40 -12.98
CA ALA A 83 -33.54 -7.76 -12.94
C ALA A 83 -32.73 -6.99 -13.99
N ALA A 84 -33.23 -6.90 -15.23
CA ALA A 84 -32.58 -6.14 -16.29
C ALA A 84 -32.51 -4.63 -15.96
N MET A 85 -33.57 -4.08 -15.35
CA MET A 85 -33.59 -2.70 -14.87
C MET A 85 -32.60 -2.47 -13.72
N ALA A 86 -32.49 -3.40 -12.76
CA ALA A 86 -31.55 -3.31 -11.64
C ALA A 86 -30.09 -3.31 -12.10
N VAL A 87 -29.76 -4.10 -13.13
CA VAL A 87 -28.42 -4.16 -13.73
C VAL A 87 -28.09 -2.93 -14.57
N SER A 88 -29.09 -2.36 -15.25
CA SER A 88 -28.92 -1.16 -16.10
C SER A 88 -29.15 0.16 -15.35
N SER A 89 -29.55 0.10 -14.08
CA SER A 89 -29.88 1.26 -13.28
C SER A 89 -28.65 2.11 -13.01
N LYS A 90 -28.68 3.36 -13.46
CA LYS A 90 -27.67 4.36 -13.06
C LYS A 90 -27.85 4.85 -11.63
N ARG A 91 -28.94 4.47 -10.94
CA ARG A 91 -29.25 4.95 -9.59
C ARG A 91 -28.84 3.95 -8.52
N LEU A 92 -29.24 2.69 -8.68
CA LEU A 92 -29.04 1.62 -7.72
C LEU A 92 -27.74 0.87 -8.01
N HIS A 93 -27.18 0.25 -6.97
CA HIS A 93 -26.10 -0.73 -7.15
C HIS A 93 -26.70 -2.13 -7.23
N SER A 94 -26.00 -3.06 -7.88
CA SER A 94 -26.44 -4.45 -7.97
C SER A 94 -25.28 -5.45 -8.03
N VAL A 95 -25.56 -6.70 -7.68
CA VAL A 95 -24.66 -7.84 -7.88
C VAL A 95 -25.40 -8.91 -8.67
N SER A 96 -24.84 -9.28 -9.81
CA SER A 96 -25.38 -10.28 -10.72
C SER A 96 -24.62 -11.61 -10.60
N TYR A 97 -25.34 -12.66 -10.20
CA TYR A 97 -24.86 -14.02 -10.05
C TYR A 97 -25.39 -14.88 -11.21
N THR A 98 -24.58 -15.10 -12.25
CA THR A 98 -25.01 -15.89 -13.43
C THR A 98 -24.77 -17.38 -13.21
N LEU A 99 -25.80 -18.08 -12.73
CA LEU A 99 -25.75 -19.52 -12.41
C LEU A 99 -25.65 -20.40 -13.65
N SER A 100 -26.31 -19.99 -14.74
CA SER A 100 -26.24 -20.65 -16.05
C SER A 100 -26.57 -19.66 -17.17
N ARG A 101 -26.51 -20.11 -18.43
CA ARG A 101 -26.91 -19.30 -19.61
C ARG A 101 -28.33 -18.75 -19.53
N THR A 102 -29.21 -19.38 -18.76
CA THR A 102 -30.63 -19.02 -18.65
C THR A 102 -31.03 -18.54 -17.25
N GLU A 103 -30.12 -18.63 -16.27
CA GLU A 103 -30.43 -18.33 -14.87
C GLU A 103 -29.42 -17.34 -14.29
N THR A 104 -29.92 -16.17 -13.90
CA THR A 104 -29.17 -15.15 -13.17
C THR A 104 -29.98 -14.70 -11.96
N VAL A 105 -29.31 -14.56 -10.82
CA VAL A 105 -29.88 -13.92 -9.63
C VAL A 105 -29.27 -12.54 -9.52
N VAL A 106 -30.11 -11.51 -9.43
CA VAL A 106 -29.66 -10.12 -9.26
C VAL A 106 -30.06 -9.64 -7.87
N VAL A 107 -29.08 -9.19 -7.10
CA VAL A 107 -29.30 -8.61 -5.77
C VAL A 107 -29.12 -7.10 -5.87
N GLU A 108 -30.15 -6.34 -5.54
CA GLU A 108 -30.11 -4.88 -5.43
C GLU A 108 -29.40 -4.45 -4.15
N TYR A 109 -28.80 -3.28 -4.20
CA TYR A 109 -28.08 -2.67 -3.10
C TYR A 109 -28.57 -1.24 -2.86
N ASP A 110 -29.16 -1.03 -1.68
CA ASP A 110 -29.70 0.25 -1.25
C ASP A 110 -28.66 1.10 -0.54
N HIS A 111 -28.88 2.42 -0.53
CA HIS A 111 -27.99 3.37 0.11
C HIS A 111 -27.90 3.12 1.63
N ASP A 112 -26.67 3.00 2.12
CA ASP A 112 -26.35 2.93 3.55
C ASP A 112 -25.75 4.26 4.00
N ALA A 113 -26.54 5.02 4.77
CA ALA A 113 -26.15 6.31 5.33
C ALA A 113 -25.11 6.19 6.47
N GLY A 114 -24.90 5.00 7.01
CA GLY A 114 -24.03 4.74 8.16
C GLY A 114 -22.56 4.51 7.80
N ALA A 115 -22.20 4.46 6.51
CA ALA A 115 -20.85 4.12 6.07
C ALA A 115 -20.41 4.84 4.78
N ASP A 116 -19.10 4.85 4.57
CA ASP A 116 -18.47 5.28 3.33
C ASP A 116 -17.80 4.09 2.64
N MET A 117 -17.95 4.00 1.33
CA MET A 117 -17.33 2.97 0.48
C MET A 117 -16.21 3.58 -0.36
N PHE A 118 -15.11 2.83 -0.47
CA PHE A 118 -13.96 3.13 -1.32
C PHE A 118 -13.64 1.92 -2.17
N GLN A 119 -13.47 2.11 -3.49
CA GLN A 119 -13.17 0.99 -4.40
C GLN A 119 -11.73 1.02 -4.90
N ILE A 120 -11.13 -0.15 -4.95
CA ILE A 120 -9.74 -0.36 -5.34
C ILE A 120 -9.71 -1.31 -6.52
N GLY A 121 -8.86 -1.04 -7.50
CA GLY A 121 -8.68 -1.89 -8.67
C GLY A 121 -7.75 -1.27 -9.69
N ARG A 122 -7.51 -1.98 -10.80
CA ARG A 122 -6.64 -1.46 -11.86
C ARG A 122 -7.32 -0.53 -12.86
N SER A 123 -8.66 -0.48 -12.87
CA SER A 123 -9.37 0.38 -13.81
C SER A 123 -9.17 1.85 -13.44
N THR A 124 -9.04 2.71 -14.46
CA THR A 124 -9.04 4.17 -14.30
C THR A 124 -10.44 4.75 -14.41
N GLU A 125 -11.48 3.94 -14.48
CA GLU A 125 -12.86 4.42 -14.48
C GLU A 125 -13.23 5.14 -13.17
N ASN A 126 -14.27 5.98 -13.24
CA ASN A 126 -14.71 6.83 -12.14
C ASN A 126 -15.07 6.09 -10.84
N PRO A 127 -15.63 4.86 -10.85
CA PRO A 127 -15.96 4.16 -9.61
C PRO A 127 -14.75 3.77 -8.75
N ILE A 128 -13.52 3.79 -9.30
CA ILE A 128 -12.31 3.43 -8.55
C ILE A 128 -11.77 4.66 -7.82
N ASP A 129 -11.59 4.58 -6.51
CA ASP A 129 -10.96 5.64 -5.72
C ASP A 129 -9.43 5.52 -5.70
N PHE A 130 -8.94 4.28 -5.70
CA PHE A 130 -7.51 3.96 -5.66
C PHE A 130 -7.10 3.02 -6.80
N VAL A 131 -6.32 3.55 -7.74
CA VAL A 131 -5.85 2.80 -8.91
C VAL A 131 -4.55 2.10 -8.57
N VAL A 132 -4.57 0.76 -8.56
CA VAL A 132 -3.42 -0.09 -8.27
C VAL A 132 -3.01 -0.85 -9.53
N THR A 133 -1.71 -0.86 -9.83
CA THR A 133 -1.12 -1.63 -10.93
C THR A 133 -0.22 -2.72 -10.39
N ASP A 134 0.06 -3.76 -11.19
CA ASP A 134 0.96 -4.83 -10.79
C ASP A 134 2.33 -4.27 -10.37
N VAL A 135 2.86 -4.82 -9.28
CA VAL A 135 4.17 -4.43 -8.78
C VAL A 135 5.21 -5.29 -9.50
N SER A 136 5.96 -4.67 -10.42
CA SER A 136 7.04 -5.37 -11.11
C SER A 136 8.13 -5.77 -10.13
N THR A 137 8.56 -7.03 -10.19
CA THR A 137 9.72 -7.51 -9.44
C THR A 137 10.97 -6.89 -10.05
N SER A 138 11.74 -6.16 -9.25
CA SER A 138 12.96 -5.47 -9.67
C SER A 138 14.15 -6.40 -9.97
N ALA A 139 13.91 -7.71 -10.14
CA ALA A 139 14.90 -8.73 -10.43
C ALA A 139 14.78 -9.19 -11.89
N GLY A 140 15.17 -8.33 -12.83
CA GLY A 140 15.24 -8.69 -14.26
C GLY A 140 15.11 -7.47 -15.15
N GLY A 141 16.25 -6.88 -15.54
CA GLY A 141 16.32 -5.83 -16.55
C GLY A 141 16.09 -6.36 -17.96
N SER A 142 14.89 -6.88 -18.22
CA SER A 142 14.42 -7.18 -19.57
C SER A 142 13.07 -6.49 -19.76
N ASP A 143 13.06 -5.48 -20.63
CA ASP A 143 11.84 -4.97 -21.29
C ASP A 143 11.25 -6.09 -22.15
N GLU A 144 10.67 -7.12 -21.52
CA GLU A 144 9.79 -8.07 -22.21
C GLU A 144 8.35 -7.55 -22.20
N PRO A 145 7.59 -7.74 -23.29
CA PRO A 145 6.31 -7.10 -23.47
C PRO A 145 5.23 -7.79 -22.62
N THR A 146 4.49 -6.97 -21.87
CA THR A 146 3.09 -7.20 -21.45
C THR A 146 2.81 -8.51 -20.71
N VAL A 147 3.23 -8.61 -19.44
CA VAL A 147 2.48 -9.45 -18.49
C VAL A 147 1.09 -8.83 -18.33
N GLN A 148 0.06 -9.52 -18.81
CA GLN A 148 -1.32 -9.12 -18.63
C GLN A 148 -1.60 -9.04 -17.11
N SER A 149 -1.93 -7.84 -16.64
CA SER A 149 -2.26 -7.57 -15.24
C SER A 149 -3.22 -8.59 -14.67
N THR A 150 -2.87 -9.17 -13.52
CA THR A 150 -3.72 -10.16 -12.83
C THR A 150 -4.68 -9.51 -11.82
N ILE A 151 -4.49 -8.21 -11.56
CA ILE A 151 -5.35 -7.40 -10.71
C ILE A 151 -6.70 -7.19 -11.41
N SER A 152 -7.78 -7.36 -10.66
CA SER A 152 -9.13 -7.11 -11.18
C SER A 152 -9.36 -5.61 -11.45
N ARG A 153 -10.14 -5.28 -12.50
CA ARG A 153 -10.53 -3.90 -12.84
C ARG A 153 -11.18 -3.19 -11.66
N PHE A 154 -12.08 -3.89 -10.98
CA PHE A 154 -12.76 -3.49 -9.75
C PHE A 154 -12.53 -4.59 -8.71
N ALA A 155 -11.41 -4.51 -7.99
CA ALA A 155 -10.88 -5.64 -7.24
C ALA A 155 -11.57 -5.84 -5.88
N CYS A 156 -11.71 -4.77 -5.10
CA CYS A 156 -12.34 -4.83 -3.78
C CYS A 156 -12.98 -3.50 -3.39
N ARG A 157 -13.79 -3.57 -2.34
CA ARG A 157 -14.36 -2.43 -1.62
C ARG A 157 -13.84 -2.42 -0.19
N VAL A 158 -13.47 -1.25 0.30
CA VAL A 158 -13.28 -0.98 1.73
C VAL A 158 -14.44 -0.10 2.20
N VAL A 159 -15.21 -0.60 3.15
CA VAL A 159 -16.37 0.08 3.72
C VAL A 159 -16.05 0.48 5.15
N CYS A 160 -16.02 1.79 5.40
CA CYS A 160 -15.71 2.37 6.69
C CYS A 160 -16.99 2.86 7.37
N GLN A 161 -17.26 2.42 8.60
CA GLN A 161 -18.41 2.90 9.37
C GLN A 161 -18.19 4.35 9.83
N ARG A 162 -19.22 5.18 9.74
CA ARG A 162 -19.22 6.58 10.21
C ARG A 162 -19.44 6.71 11.73
N THR A 163 -19.62 5.58 12.42
CA THR A 163 -19.76 5.47 13.89
C THR A 163 -18.43 5.74 14.59
N GLU A 164 -18.45 6.00 15.91
CA GLU A 164 -17.23 6.27 16.70
C GLU A 164 -16.13 5.21 16.58
N ALA A 165 -16.50 3.92 16.46
CA ALA A 165 -15.55 2.82 16.27
C ALA A 165 -14.79 2.88 14.94
N ASN A 166 -15.29 3.63 13.95
CA ASN A 166 -14.67 3.88 12.64
C ASN A 166 -14.10 2.62 11.95
N SER A 167 -14.77 1.47 12.14
CA SER A 167 -14.25 0.18 11.66
C SER A 167 -14.25 0.13 10.13
N ALA A 168 -13.17 -0.38 9.55
CA ALA A 168 -13.02 -0.60 8.12
C ALA A 168 -13.21 -2.08 7.81
N ARG A 169 -14.07 -2.42 6.85
CA ARG A 169 -14.33 -3.79 6.40
C ARG A 169 -14.02 -3.95 4.92
N ILE A 170 -13.45 -5.09 4.55
CA ILE A 170 -13.13 -5.39 3.15
C ILE A 170 -14.13 -6.37 2.55
N PHE A 171 -14.46 -6.16 1.27
CA PHE A 171 -15.33 -7.01 0.47
C PHE A 171 -14.68 -7.26 -0.88
N ALA A 172 -14.78 -8.47 -1.41
CA ALA A 172 -14.31 -8.73 -2.77
C ALA A 172 -15.23 -8.08 -3.82
N ALA A 173 -14.62 -7.82 -4.99
CA ALA A 173 -15.18 -7.07 -6.10
C ALA A 173 -15.49 -5.60 -5.78
N GLY A 174 -15.52 -4.77 -6.83
CA GLY A 174 -16.08 -3.43 -6.81
C GLY A 174 -17.13 -3.27 -7.91
N PHE A 175 -18.05 -2.36 -7.70
CA PHE A 175 -19.07 -2.00 -8.67
C PHE A 175 -18.43 -1.27 -9.86
N ASP A 176 -18.82 -1.66 -11.07
CA ASP A 176 -18.36 -1.04 -12.31
C ASP A 176 -19.05 0.31 -12.58
N SER A 177 -18.80 0.89 -13.77
CA SER A 177 -19.42 2.16 -14.18
C SER A 177 -20.95 2.06 -14.35
N SER A 178 -21.50 0.86 -14.45
CA SER A 178 -22.93 0.57 -14.44
C SER A 178 -23.45 0.30 -13.02
N LYS A 179 -22.62 0.51 -11.98
CA LYS A 179 -22.92 0.22 -10.57
C LYS A 179 -23.20 -1.26 -10.30
N ASN A 180 -22.66 -2.16 -11.13
CA ASN A 180 -22.89 -3.59 -11.02
C ASN A 180 -21.61 -4.36 -10.68
N ILE A 181 -21.72 -5.42 -9.88
CA ILE A 181 -20.71 -6.47 -9.77
C ILE A 181 -21.20 -7.68 -10.55
N PHE A 182 -20.41 -8.14 -11.52
CA PHE A 182 -20.76 -9.30 -12.32
C PHE A 182 -19.95 -10.54 -11.94
N LEU A 183 -20.63 -11.60 -11.50
CA LEU A 183 -20.08 -12.93 -11.26
C LEU A 183 -20.59 -13.90 -12.32
N GLY A 184 -19.82 -14.02 -13.41
CA GLY A 184 -20.13 -14.91 -14.52
C GLY A 184 -20.08 -16.39 -14.16
N GLU A 185 -20.43 -17.25 -15.12
CA GLU A 185 -20.61 -18.70 -14.92
C GLU A 185 -19.43 -19.38 -14.19
N LYS A 186 -18.18 -19.00 -14.53
CA LYS A 186 -16.95 -19.57 -13.96
C LYS A 186 -16.64 -19.15 -12.52
N ALA A 187 -17.29 -18.13 -11.99
CA ALA A 187 -17.07 -17.68 -10.62
C ALA A 187 -17.79 -18.60 -9.62
N GLU A 188 -17.16 -18.95 -8.51
CA GLU A 188 -17.82 -19.75 -7.46
C GLU A 188 -18.90 -18.92 -6.78
N LYS A 189 -20.11 -19.47 -6.69
CA LYS A 189 -21.28 -18.79 -6.12
C LYS A 189 -22.25 -19.79 -5.54
N TRP A 190 -22.88 -19.41 -4.44
CA TRP A 190 -23.74 -20.30 -3.67
C TRP A 190 -24.79 -19.50 -2.93
N LYS A 191 -25.87 -20.20 -2.55
CA LYS A 191 -26.82 -19.70 -1.57
C LYS A 191 -26.30 -20.04 -0.18
N THR A 192 -26.15 -19.03 0.66
CA THR A 192 -25.79 -19.17 2.07
C THR A 192 -26.92 -19.82 2.89
N LEU A 193 -26.61 -20.25 4.11
CA LEU A 193 -27.61 -20.84 5.03
C LEU A 193 -28.77 -19.89 5.36
N SER A 194 -28.53 -18.57 5.34
CA SER A 194 -29.57 -17.55 5.53
C SER A 194 -30.41 -17.30 4.27
N GLY A 195 -30.11 -18.00 3.17
CA GLY A 195 -30.81 -17.85 1.90
C GLY A 195 -30.31 -16.72 1.01
N GLN A 196 -29.31 -15.94 1.44
CA GLN A 196 -28.69 -14.90 0.61
C GLN A 196 -27.67 -15.51 -0.37
N MET A 197 -27.56 -14.94 -1.57
CA MET A 197 -26.48 -15.29 -2.51
C MET A 197 -25.15 -14.69 -2.05
N ASP A 198 -24.06 -15.44 -2.26
CA ASP A 198 -22.68 -14.96 -2.11
C ASP A 198 -21.81 -15.59 -3.21
N GLY A 199 -20.59 -15.10 -3.37
CA GLY A 199 -19.66 -15.61 -4.36
C GLY A 199 -18.23 -15.13 -4.16
N LEU A 200 -17.31 -15.76 -4.87
CA LEU A 200 -15.91 -15.37 -4.94
C LEU A 200 -15.59 -14.82 -6.34
N THR A 201 -14.72 -13.82 -6.40
CA THR A 201 -14.19 -13.34 -7.68
C THR A 201 -13.25 -14.39 -8.27
N THR A 202 -12.99 -14.36 -9.59
CA THR A 202 -12.17 -15.39 -10.26
C THR A 202 -10.83 -15.64 -9.55
N ASN A 203 -10.06 -14.58 -9.27
CA ASN A 203 -8.75 -14.70 -8.64
C ASN A 203 -8.79 -14.58 -7.11
N GLY A 204 -9.91 -14.14 -6.52
CA GLY A 204 -10.02 -13.95 -5.07
C GLY A 204 -9.27 -12.73 -4.53
N ILE A 205 -9.78 -12.19 -3.43
CA ILE A 205 -9.10 -11.17 -2.61
C ILE A 205 -8.68 -11.84 -1.32
N LEU A 206 -7.37 -11.85 -1.05
CA LEU A 206 -6.85 -12.50 0.14
C LEU A 206 -6.51 -11.46 1.21
N VAL A 207 -6.71 -11.82 2.47
CA VAL A 207 -6.39 -10.98 3.61
C VAL A 207 -5.65 -11.80 4.66
N MET A 208 -4.61 -11.22 5.24
CA MET A 208 -3.92 -11.76 6.41
C MET A 208 -3.89 -10.70 7.50
N HIS A 209 -4.24 -11.09 8.71
CA HIS A 209 -4.07 -10.27 9.91
C HIS A 209 -2.87 -10.78 10.69
N PRO A 210 -1.79 -10.01 10.85
CA PRO A 210 -0.74 -10.35 11.79
C PRO A 210 -1.31 -10.51 13.20
N THR A 211 -0.79 -11.50 13.93
CA THR A 211 -1.04 -11.61 15.37
C THR A 211 -0.34 -10.46 16.08
N ASN A 212 -0.93 -9.93 17.15
CA ASN A 212 -0.36 -8.80 17.91
C ASN A 212 -0.18 -7.48 17.11
N SER A 213 -1.08 -7.20 16.17
CA SER A 213 -1.14 -5.93 15.40
C SER A 213 0.08 -5.72 14.49
N PHE A 214 0.41 -4.47 14.14
CA PHE A 214 1.62 -4.13 13.37
C PHE A 214 2.77 -3.76 14.32
N SER A 215 3.49 -4.77 14.81
CA SER A 215 4.56 -4.60 15.81
C SER A 215 5.73 -5.56 15.61
N THR A 216 6.85 -5.32 16.29
CA THR A 216 8.08 -6.14 16.19
C THR A 216 7.88 -7.61 16.56
N ASP A 217 6.96 -7.89 17.49
CA ASP A 217 6.69 -9.23 18.03
C ASP A 217 5.53 -9.93 17.32
N SER A 218 5.06 -9.35 16.22
CA SER A 218 3.97 -9.91 15.43
C SER A 218 4.41 -11.16 14.69
N LEU A 219 3.54 -12.16 14.69
CA LEU A 219 3.65 -13.38 13.89
C LEU A 219 2.61 -13.35 12.77
N PRO A 220 2.89 -13.98 11.61
CA PRO A 220 1.92 -14.05 10.53
C PRO A 220 0.64 -14.79 10.96
N GLY A 221 -0.51 -14.27 10.56
CA GLY A 221 -1.77 -15.00 10.64
C GLY A 221 -1.99 -15.88 9.41
N PRO A 222 -3.08 -16.68 9.37
CA PRO A 222 -3.47 -17.37 8.16
C PRO A 222 -3.96 -16.38 7.10
N TRP A 223 -3.63 -16.64 5.84
CA TRP A 223 -4.29 -15.99 4.72
C TRP A 223 -5.72 -16.55 4.56
N ARG A 224 -6.66 -15.64 4.37
CA ARG A 224 -8.08 -15.94 4.15
C ARG A 224 -8.56 -15.33 2.85
N GLU A 225 -9.53 -15.96 2.22
CA GLU A 225 -10.22 -15.40 1.08
C GLU A 225 -11.50 -14.69 1.52
N ILE A 226 -11.74 -13.49 0.99
CA ILE A 226 -12.91 -12.67 1.29
C ILE A 226 -13.92 -12.79 0.16
N SER A 227 -15.19 -13.04 0.50
CA SER A 227 -16.27 -13.11 -0.49
C SER A 227 -16.83 -11.74 -0.88
N VAL A 228 -17.69 -11.71 -1.89
CA VAL A 228 -18.39 -10.50 -2.35
C VAL A 228 -19.31 -9.93 -1.26
N CYS A 229 -19.88 -10.78 -0.41
CA CYS A 229 -20.65 -10.37 0.76
C CYS A 229 -19.82 -10.24 2.05
N GLY A 230 -18.48 -10.35 1.97
CA GLY A 230 -17.58 -10.09 3.10
C GLY A 230 -17.52 -11.23 4.13
N LYS A 231 -17.84 -12.45 3.73
CA LYS A 231 -17.59 -13.66 4.53
C LYS A 231 -16.14 -14.13 4.34
N VAL A 232 -15.62 -14.80 5.36
CA VAL A 232 -14.22 -15.22 5.43
C VAL A 232 -14.13 -16.72 5.16
N TYR A 233 -13.28 -17.11 4.23
CA TYR A 233 -13.05 -18.50 3.85
C TYR A 233 -11.56 -18.84 3.99
N THR A 234 -11.26 -20.12 4.22
CA THR A 234 -9.91 -20.63 3.98
C THR A 234 -9.53 -20.42 2.52
N LEU A 235 -8.23 -20.50 2.21
CA LEU A 235 -7.78 -20.49 0.82
C LEU A 235 -8.38 -21.66 0.05
N ARG A 236 -8.53 -21.45 -1.26
CA ARG A 236 -8.75 -22.53 -2.23
C ARG A 236 -7.49 -23.40 -2.31
N GLU A 237 -7.61 -24.55 -2.96
CA GLU A 237 -6.47 -25.45 -3.22
C GLU A 237 -5.34 -24.75 -3.98
N THR A 238 -5.69 -23.98 -5.02
CA THR A 238 -4.77 -23.10 -5.73
C THR A 238 -5.45 -21.77 -6.04
N ARG A 239 -4.67 -20.70 -6.22
CA ARG A 239 -5.19 -19.40 -6.62
C ARG A 239 -5.97 -19.56 -7.92
N SER A 240 -7.17 -18.97 -7.95
CA SER A 240 -8.11 -19.06 -9.08
C SER A 240 -8.75 -20.43 -9.32
N ALA A 241 -8.56 -21.42 -8.43
CA ALA A 241 -9.30 -22.69 -8.48
C ALA A 241 -10.82 -22.45 -8.40
N LEU A 242 -11.62 -23.33 -9.00
CA LEU A 242 -13.07 -23.13 -9.09
C LEU A 242 -13.78 -23.30 -7.75
N PHE A 243 -13.25 -24.10 -6.82
CA PHE A 243 -13.94 -24.41 -5.58
C PHE A 243 -13.48 -23.50 -4.44
N LYS A 244 -14.44 -22.96 -3.68
CA LYS A 244 -14.18 -22.18 -2.46
C LYS A 244 -13.55 -23.04 -1.37
N GLY A 245 -12.81 -22.38 -0.49
CA GLY A 245 -12.39 -22.96 0.79
C GLY A 245 -13.56 -23.14 1.77
N GLN A 246 -13.23 -23.51 3.00
CA GLN A 246 -14.19 -23.69 4.08
C GLN A 246 -14.54 -22.34 4.73
N LEU A 247 -15.81 -22.16 5.12
CA LEU A 247 -16.25 -20.96 5.84
C LEU A 247 -15.58 -20.92 7.23
N VAL A 248 -14.98 -19.78 7.56
CA VAL A 248 -14.35 -19.53 8.86
C VAL A 248 -15.25 -18.58 9.66
N ALA A 249 -16.29 -19.14 10.28
CA ALA A 249 -17.38 -18.36 10.88
C ALA A 249 -16.96 -17.51 12.10
N ASN A 250 -15.83 -17.84 12.74
CA ASN A 250 -15.28 -17.11 13.88
C ASN A 250 -14.35 -15.95 13.49
N GLU A 251 -14.06 -15.77 12.20
CA GLU A 251 -13.26 -14.65 11.69
C GLU A 251 -14.15 -13.63 10.97
N THR A 252 -13.67 -12.38 10.89
CA THR A 252 -14.43 -11.26 10.31
C THR A 252 -13.60 -10.57 9.23
N ASN A 253 -14.28 -9.84 8.35
CA ASN A 253 -13.64 -9.03 7.32
C ASN A 253 -13.21 -7.63 7.81
N VAL A 254 -13.11 -7.42 9.12
CA VAL A 254 -12.69 -6.14 9.72
C VAL A 254 -11.17 -6.01 9.61
N LEU A 255 -10.71 -4.96 8.93
CA LEU A 255 -9.29 -4.65 8.80
C LEU A 255 -8.73 -4.12 10.12
N ARG A 256 -7.68 -4.76 10.60
CA ARG A 256 -6.89 -4.41 11.79
C ARG A 256 -5.60 -3.72 11.37
N ASP A 257 -4.98 -2.91 12.25
CA ASP A 257 -3.69 -2.30 11.92
C ASP A 257 -2.68 -3.38 11.51
N GLY A 258 -2.03 -3.19 10.36
CA GLY A 258 -1.10 -4.16 9.81
C GLY A 258 -1.71 -5.22 8.90
N SER A 259 -3.02 -5.18 8.65
CA SER A 259 -3.65 -6.16 7.74
C SER A 259 -3.03 -6.08 6.34
N LEU A 260 -2.69 -7.23 5.79
CA LEU A 260 -2.18 -7.37 4.43
C LEU A 260 -3.31 -7.83 3.52
N ILE A 261 -3.44 -7.19 2.36
CA ILE A 261 -4.51 -7.44 1.39
C ILE A 261 -3.85 -7.74 0.04
N ASP A 262 -4.03 -8.96 -0.45
CA ASP A 262 -3.50 -9.35 -1.75
C ASP A 262 -4.57 -9.25 -2.85
N LEU A 263 -4.27 -8.46 -3.87
CA LEU A 263 -5.15 -8.18 -5.02
C LEU A 263 -4.83 -9.04 -6.25
N CYS A 264 -4.02 -10.10 -6.08
CA CYS A 264 -3.48 -10.93 -7.17
C CYS A 264 -2.65 -10.07 -8.14
N GLY A 265 -1.46 -9.66 -7.73
CA GLY A 265 -0.53 -8.84 -8.52
C GLY A 265 0.03 -7.62 -7.77
N ALA A 266 -0.62 -7.24 -6.67
CA ALA A 266 -0.12 -6.28 -5.71
C ALA A 266 -0.62 -6.62 -4.30
N THR A 267 0.22 -6.40 -3.30
CA THR A 267 -0.16 -6.50 -1.89
C THR A 267 -0.24 -5.10 -1.29
N LEU A 268 -1.35 -4.83 -0.59
CA LEU A 268 -1.56 -3.61 0.17
C LEU A 268 -1.39 -3.87 1.66
N LEU A 269 -0.84 -2.88 2.35
CA LEU A 269 -0.83 -2.78 3.80
C LEU A 269 -1.93 -1.80 4.23
N TRP A 270 -2.81 -2.23 5.12
CA TRP A 270 -3.76 -1.34 5.80
C TRP A 270 -3.16 -0.85 7.11
N ARG A 271 -3.11 0.47 7.27
CA ARG A 271 -2.82 1.13 8.54
C ARG A 271 -4.05 1.88 9.04
N THR A 272 -4.42 1.63 10.28
CA THR A 272 -5.47 2.36 10.98
C THR A 272 -5.01 3.79 11.28
N ALA A 273 -5.96 4.72 11.47
CA ALA A 273 -5.61 6.08 11.90
C ALA A 273 -4.82 6.13 13.22
N GLU A 274 -5.04 5.18 14.12
CA GLU A 274 -4.26 5.04 15.36
C GLU A 274 -2.84 4.53 15.10
N GLY A 275 -2.70 3.45 14.32
CA GLY A 275 -1.39 2.91 13.95
C GLY A 275 -0.50 3.93 13.23
N LEU A 276 -1.10 4.76 12.36
CA LEU A 276 -0.39 5.84 11.67
C LEU A 276 0.14 6.93 12.62
N LYS A 277 -0.50 7.18 13.77
CA LYS A 277 0.01 8.16 14.75
C LYS A 277 1.27 7.65 15.46
N ASN A 278 1.39 6.33 15.59
CA ASN A 278 2.51 5.66 16.25
C ASN A 278 3.60 5.24 15.26
N ALA A 279 3.33 5.33 13.95
CA ALA A 279 4.28 5.00 12.91
C ALA A 279 5.44 6.02 12.88
N PRO A 280 6.64 5.60 12.45
CA PRO A 280 7.70 6.53 12.10
C PRO A 280 7.23 7.55 11.06
N THR A 281 7.86 8.72 11.04
CA THR A 281 7.60 9.75 10.04
C THR A 281 8.70 9.77 8.99
N VAL A 282 8.39 10.24 7.78
CA VAL A 282 9.40 10.42 6.71
C VAL A 282 10.53 11.37 7.17
N SER A 283 10.20 12.42 7.93
CA SER A 283 11.20 13.32 8.52
C SER A 283 12.05 12.62 9.59
N GLY A 284 11.46 11.73 10.38
CA GLY A 284 12.20 10.89 11.34
C GLY A 284 13.17 9.95 10.64
N LEU A 285 12.77 9.30 9.55
CA LEU A 285 13.65 8.46 8.74
C LEU A 285 14.81 9.27 8.11
N GLU A 286 14.54 10.48 7.64
CA GLU A 286 15.58 11.38 7.12
C GLU A 286 16.54 11.83 8.23
N ALA A 287 16.05 12.09 9.45
CA ALA A 287 16.89 12.40 10.60
C ALA A 287 17.79 11.20 11.00
N LEU A 288 17.27 9.98 10.96
CA LEU A 288 18.07 8.76 11.16
C LEU A 288 19.18 8.63 10.10
N ARG A 289 18.86 8.90 8.82
CA ARG A 289 19.84 8.92 7.73
C ARG A 289 20.94 9.96 7.99
N GLN A 290 20.58 11.18 8.40
CA GLN A 290 21.53 12.23 8.73
C GLN A 290 22.43 11.82 9.90
N LYS A 291 21.86 11.20 10.93
CA LYS A 291 22.62 10.66 12.07
C LYS A 291 23.63 9.61 11.65
N MET A 292 23.28 8.71 10.72
CA MET A 292 24.25 7.74 10.17
C MET A 292 25.38 8.44 9.41
N ASN A 293 25.07 9.41 8.54
CA ASN A 293 26.12 10.12 7.81
C ASN A 293 27.02 10.93 8.76
N ALA A 294 26.47 11.45 9.86
CA ALA A 294 27.23 12.17 10.88
C ALA A 294 28.24 11.29 11.62
N THR A 295 28.09 9.95 11.63
CA THR A 295 29.13 9.05 12.17
C THR A 295 30.33 8.91 11.24
N ARG A 296 30.29 9.53 10.05
CA ARG A 296 31.36 9.50 9.03
C ARG A 296 31.90 8.08 8.80
N PRO A 297 31.04 7.11 8.41
CA PRO A 297 31.49 5.75 8.16
C PRO A 297 32.58 5.73 7.09
N GLN A 298 33.63 4.95 7.27
CA GLN A 298 34.75 4.88 6.33
C GLN A 298 34.69 3.64 5.45
N CYS A 299 35.09 3.78 4.18
CA CYS A 299 35.42 2.64 3.34
C CYS A 299 36.73 2.02 3.86
N PRO A 300 36.75 0.73 4.24
CA PRO A 300 37.93 0.11 4.85
C PRO A 300 39.18 0.14 3.95
N VAL A 301 38.99 0.14 2.64
CA VAL A 301 40.08 0.06 1.64
C VAL A 301 40.23 1.34 0.84
N GLY A 302 39.11 1.98 0.46
CA GLY A 302 39.14 3.24 -0.27
C GLY A 302 39.48 4.46 0.59
N LEU A 303 39.39 4.32 1.93
CA LEU A 303 39.64 5.38 2.92
C LEU A 303 38.82 6.68 2.68
N ASN A 304 37.75 6.58 1.90
CA ASN A 304 36.79 7.65 1.69
C ASN A 304 35.61 7.53 2.68
N THR A 305 35.09 8.67 3.08
CA THR A 305 33.89 8.73 3.94
C THR A 305 32.65 8.39 3.10
N LEU A 306 31.89 7.41 3.56
CA LEU A 306 30.65 6.97 2.94
C LEU A 306 29.47 7.81 3.42
N ALA A 307 28.47 7.98 2.56
CA ALA A 307 27.29 8.77 2.87
C ALA A 307 26.06 8.25 2.13
N PHE A 308 24.95 8.07 2.85
CA PHE A 308 23.66 7.77 2.24
C PHE A 308 23.09 9.01 1.52
N PRO A 309 22.56 8.87 0.29
CA PRO A 309 21.97 9.97 -0.44
C PRO A 309 20.65 10.46 0.19
N SER A 310 20.34 11.75 0.05
CA SER A 310 19.08 12.32 0.57
C SER A 310 17.85 11.85 -0.21
N PHE A 311 16.71 11.74 0.48
CA PHE A 311 15.43 11.30 -0.10
C PHE A 311 14.91 12.20 -1.21
N SER A 312 15.29 13.49 -1.25
CA SER A 312 14.85 14.44 -2.29
C SER A 312 15.39 14.11 -3.68
N ARG A 313 16.53 13.39 -3.75
CA ARG A 313 17.22 13.04 -5.00
C ARG A 313 16.75 11.73 -5.61
N TYR A 314 16.02 10.91 -4.87
CA TYR A 314 15.58 9.59 -5.32
C TYR A 314 14.05 9.51 -5.42
N ARG A 315 13.50 9.04 -6.54
CA ARG A 315 12.03 8.92 -6.74
C ARG A 315 11.58 7.55 -7.27
N GLY A 316 12.44 6.53 -7.20
CA GLY A 316 12.12 5.18 -7.68
C GLY A 316 12.26 4.08 -6.62
N PRO A 317 11.65 2.91 -6.83
CA PRO A 317 11.76 1.73 -5.96
C PRO A 317 12.96 0.82 -6.27
N GLY A 318 13.63 1.03 -7.40
CA GLY A 318 14.78 0.22 -7.83
C GLY A 318 16.10 0.62 -7.19
N PRO A 319 17.22 -0.04 -7.56
CA PRO A 319 18.57 0.44 -7.28
C PRO A 319 18.87 1.72 -8.09
N VAL A 320 19.74 2.57 -7.55
CA VAL A 320 20.13 3.84 -8.17
C VAL A 320 20.68 3.57 -9.58
N LEU A 321 20.15 4.25 -10.60
CA LEU A 321 20.69 4.17 -11.97
C LEU A 321 22.18 4.55 -11.95
N LYS A 322 23.01 3.78 -12.65
CA LYS A 322 24.49 3.91 -12.69
C LYS A 322 24.97 5.36 -12.85
N ASP A 323 24.29 6.18 -13.65
CA ASP A 323 24.67 7.57 -13.94
C ASP A 323 24.38 8.58 -12.81
N THR A 324 23.78 8.14 -11.70
CA THR A 324 23.44 8.99 -10.54
C THR A 324 24.04 8.49 -9.23
N MET A 325 24.87 7.44 -9.25
CA MET A 325 25.51 6.92 -8.04
C MET A 325 26.61 7.89 -7.60
N GLU A 326 26.47 8.45 -6.40
CA GLU A 326 27.56 9.17 -5.75
C GLU A 326 28.67 8.15 -5.42
N ASP A 327 29.93 8.47 -5.72
CA ASP A 327 31.09 7.59 -5.45
C ASP A 327 31.19 7.12 -3.98
N ASN A 328 30.56 7.88 -3.08
CA ASN A 328 30.55 7.63 -1.64
C ASN A 328 29.31 6.87 -1.13
N GLN A 329 28.41 6.40 -2.00
CA GLN A 329 27.28 5.58 -1.54
C GLN A 329 27.79 4.29 -0.88
N PRO A 330 27.26 3.89 0.29
CA PRO A 330 27.61 2.63 0.93
C PRO A 330 27.13 1.43 0.11
N TRP A 331 27.96 0.39 0.05
CA TRP A 331 27.69 -0.93 -0.51
C TRP A 331 27.98 -2.00 0.53
N VAL A 332 27.33 -3.15 0.44
CA VAL A 332 27.47 -4.22 1.44
C VAL A 332 27.76 -5.57 0.78
N TYR A 333 28.59 -6.35 1.45
CA TYR A 333 28.69 -7.80 1.24
C TYR A 333 27.57 -8.49 2.02
N LEU A 334 26.51 -8.91 1.34
CA LEU A 334 25.27 -9.36 2.00
C LEU A 334 25.42 -10.62 2.87
N VAL A 335 26.45 -11.43 2.65
CA VAL A 335 26.71 -12.64 3.44
C VAL A 335 27.33 -12.31 4.80
N CYS A 336 28.25 -11.34 4.86
CA CYS A 336 29.00 -11.02 6.09
C CYS A 336 28.64 -9.66 6.72
N GLY A 337 27.90 -8.81 6.01
CA GLY A 337 27.45 -7.51 6.51
C GLY A 337 28.48 -6.38 6.47
N HIS A 338 29.72 -6.65 6.02
CA HIS A 338 30.75 -5.61 5.91
C HIS A 338 30.37 -4.57 4.85
N VAL A 339 30.44 -3.30 5.26
CA VAL A 339 30.11 -2.15 4.40
C VAL A 339 31.37 -1.52 3.83
N HIS A 340 31.33 -1.23 2.53
CA HIS A 340 32.40 -0.64 1.74
C HIS A 340 31.85 0.47 0.83
N GLY A 341 32.75 1.25 0.22
CA GLY A 341 32.42 2.07 -0.95
C GLY A 341 32.46 1.23 -2.22
N ARG A 342 31.76 1.68 -3.27
CA ARG A 342 31.71 0.96 -4.55
C ARG A 342 33.13 0.63 -5.04
N HIS A 343 33.32 -0.61 -5.50
CA HIS A 343 34.56 -1.00 -6.15
C HIS A 343 34.36 -2.15 -7.14
N ASP A 344 35.31 -2.30 -8.05
CA ASP A 344 35.23 -3.29 -9.13
C ASP A 344 36.15 -4.51 -8.95
N TRP A 345 37.02 -4.53 -7.93
CA TRP A 345 37.85 -5.70 -7.59
C TRP A 345 37.07 -6.80 -6.85
N GLY A 346 37.68 -7.98 -6.70
CA GLY A 346 37.11 -9.12 -5.98
C GLY A 346 36.09 -9.96 -6.77
N VAL A 347 35.92 -9.73 -8.08
CA VAL A 347 34.97 -10.45 -8.95
C VAL A 347 35.36 -11.93 -9.16
N GLY A 348 36.65 -12.25 -9.01
CA GLY A 348 37.17 -13.63 -9.07
C GLY A 348 36.68 -14.44 -10.29
N THR A 349 36.64 -15.77 -10.14
CA THR A 349 36.06 -16.70 -11.13
C THR A 349 34.58 -16.98 -10.87
N HIS A 350 33.96 -16.33 -9.88
CA HIS A 350 32.63 -16.68 -9.34
C HIS A 350 31.47 -15.94 -10.05
N GLY A 351 31.77 -15.17 -11.10
CA GLY A 351 30.81 -14.42 -11.92
C GLY A 351 30.52 -13.01 -11.40
N ASP A 352 29.95 -12.16 -12.26
CA ASP A 352 29.78 -10.71 -12.03
C ASP A 352 28.94 -10.32 -10.80
N LYS A 353 28.18 -11.27 -10.22
CA LYS A 353 27.24 -11.02 -9.13
C LYS A 353 27.80 -11.27 -7.74
N ALA A 354 28.92 -11.99 -7.62
CA ALA A 354 29.53 -12.34 -6.34
C ALA A 354 30.91 -11.71 -6.22
N ARG A 355 31.25 -11.25 -5.01
CA ARG A 355 32.57 -10.68 -4.71
C ARG A 355 33.12 -11.21 -3.41
N GLU A 356 34.44 -11.35 -3.35
CA GLU A 356 35.16 -11.69 -2.13
C GLU A 356 35.30 -10.49 -1.19
N CYS A 357 34.80 -10.62 0.04
CA CYS A 357 34.91 -9.57 1.04
C CYS A 357 36.38 -9.34 1.46
N PRO A 358 36.90 -8.11 1.42
CA PRO A 358 38.32 -7.84 1.71
C PRO A 358 38.67 -8.00 3.18
N MET A 359 37.67 -7.84 4.04
CA MET A 359 37.83 -7.88 5.49
C MET A 359 37.86 -9.31 6.03
N CYS A 360 37.10 -10.23 5.42
CA CYS A 360 36.87 -11.57 5.98
C CYS A 360 36.91 -12.70 4.94
N ARG A 361 37.17 -12.39 3.67
CA ARG A 361 37.26 -13.33 2.53
C ARG A 361 35.98 -14.10 2.22
N THR A 362 34.85 -13.77 2.85
CA THR A 362 33.54 -14.34 2.51
C THR A 362 33.12 -13.88 1.12
N VAL A 363 32.80 -14.82 0.24
CA VAL A 363 32.29 -14.55 -1.11
C VAL A 363 30.77 -14.46 -1.07
N GLY A 364 30.20 -13.43 -1.72
CA GLY A 364 28.75 -13.32 -1.84
C GLY A 364 28.28 -12.06 -2.59
N PRO A 365 26.95 -11.83 -2.64
CA PRO A 365 26.40 -10.66 -3.32
C PRO A 365 26.92 -9.35 -2.75
N TYR A 366 27.34 -8.45 -3.64
CA TYR A 366 27.81 -7.11 -3.33
C TYR A 366 26.89 -6.08 -3.94
N VAL A 367 26.13 -5.36 -3.10
CA VAL A 367 25.05 -4.49 -3.57
C VAL A 367 25.10 -3.12 -2.91
N ALA A 368 24.58 -2.11 -3.60
CA ALA A 368 24.42 -0.77 -3.05
C ALA A 368 23.36 -0.79 -1.93
N LEU A 369 23.62 -0.05 -0.85
CA LEU A 369 22.65 0.15 0.21
C LEU A 369 21.74 1.33 -0.09
N SER A 370 20.44 1.17 0.19
CA SER A 370 19.43 2.21 0.05
C SER A 370 18.54 2.27 1.29
N MET A 371 18.11 3.46 1.70
CA MET A 371 17.20 3.59 2.84
C MET A 371 15.79 3.12 2.48
N GLY A 372 15.16 2.35 3.36
CA GLY A 372 13.70 2.21 3.39
C GLY A 372 13.06 3.55 3.77
N ARG A 373 12.16 4.05 2.93
CA ARG A 373 11.55 5.39 3.00
C ARG A 373 10.06 5.36 3.27
N GLU A 374 9.38 4.25 2.95
CA GLU A 374 7.98 4.08 3.29
C GLU A 374 7.83 3.87 4.80
N ALA A 375 7.62 4.97 5.52
CA ALA A 375 7.62 4.98 6.98
C ALA A 375 6.50 4.12 7.56
N ASP A 376 5.37 4.00 6.85
CA ASP A 376 4.23 3.20 7.29
C ASP A 376 4.46 1.69 7.17
N SER A 377 5.53 1.29 6.46
CA SER A 377 6.03 -0.10 6.41
C SER A 377 7.04 -0.41 7.51
N CYS A 378 7.52 0.59 8.26
CA CYS A 378 8.42 0.38 9.39
C CYS A 378 7.62 0.12 10.68
N VAL A 379 7.97 -0.93 11.42
CA VAL A 379 7.29 -1.27 12.69
C VAL A 379 7.82 -0.48 13.88
N ASP A 380 8.98 0.16 13.72
CA ASP A 380 9.63 0.97 14.74
C ASP A 380 10.53 2.06 14.11
N ALA A 381 11.05 2.97 14.94
CA ALA A 381 12.00 4.02 14.56
C ALA A 381 13.45 3.70 14.99
N GLY A 382 13.81 2.42 15.04
CA GLY A 382 15.14 1.96 15.42
C GLY A 382 16.23 2.39 14.44
N THR A 383 17.49 2.29 14.86
CA THR A 383 18.63 2.66 14.00
C THR A 383 18.71 1.68 12.81
N PRO A 384 18.83 2.15 11.57
CA PRO A 384 18.77 1.29 10.39
C PRO A 384 20.10 0.57 10.11
N MET A 385 20.40 -0.42 10.95
CA MET A 385 21.65 -1.20 10.93
C MET A 385 21.49 -2.58 10.28
N TYR A 386 20.38 -2.83 9.57
CA TYR A 386 20.09 -4.12 8.95
C TYR A 386 19.70 -3.91 7.49
N ALA A 387 20.19 -4.77 6.60
CA ALA A 387 19.86 -4.74 5.18
C ALA A 387 19.10 -6.00 4.76
N PHE A 388 18.04 -5.83 3.99
CA PHE A 388 17.34 -6.93 3.33
C PHE A 388 18.22 -7.55 2.23
N SER A 389 18.17 -8.88 2.12
CA SER A 389 18.88 -9.63 1.10
C SER A 389 17.88 -10.25 0.10
N PRO A 390 18.06 -10.07 -1.22
CA PRO A 390 19.28 -9.56 -1.87
C PRO A 390 19.28 -8.06 -2.21
N CYS A 391 18.24 -7.30 -1.84
CA CYS A 391 18.03 -5.97 -2.43
C CYS A 391 18.82 -4.81 -1.80
N GLY A 392 19.44 -4.99 -0.62
CA GLY A 392 20.25 -3.95 0.04
C GLY A 392 19.44 -2.81 0.70
N HIS A 393 18.11 -2.92 0.78
CA HIS A 393 17.31 -1.93 1.50
C HIS A 393 17.55 -2.01 3.00
N ILE A 394 17.93 -0.88 3.60
CA ILE A 394 18.26 -0.78 5.03
C ILE A 394 17.08 -0.30 5.86
N CYS A 395 16.93 -0.91 7.03
CA CYS A 395 15.91 -0.60 8.01
C CYS A 395 16.37 -1.04 9.42
N SER A 396 15.53 -0.82 10.42
CA SER A 396 15.78 -1.28 11.78
C SER A 396 15.71 -2.81 11.88
N GLU A 397 16.27 -3.36 12.97
CA GLU A 397 16.21 -4.80 13.22
C GLU A 397 14.77 -5.32 13.32
N GLY A 398 13.90 -4.59 14.03
CA GLY A 398 12.51 -4.99 14.21
C GLY A 398 11.75 -5.02 12.89
N THR A 399 11.97 -4.02 12.03
CA THR A 399 11.40 -3.99 10.67
C THR A 399 11.94 -5.13 9.81
N ALA A 400 13.24 -5.40 9.85
CA ALA A 400 13.86 -6.50 9.10
C ALA A 400 13.28 -7.86 9.53
N ARG A 401 13.22 -8.11 10.84
CA ARG A 401 12.66 -9.35 11.41
C ARG A 401 11.17 -9.52 11.12
N TYR A 402 10.39 -8.44 11.20
CA TYR A 402 8.95 -8.48 10.91
C TYR A 402 8.72 -8.95 9.47
N TRP A 403 9.27 -8.25 8.48
CA TRP A 403 8.99 -8.55 7.07
C TRP A 403 9.62 -9.85 6.58
N ALA A 404 10.76 -10.25 7.14
CA ALA A 404 11.35 -11.56 6.86
C ALA A 404 10.50 -12.75 7.30
N ARG A 405 9.57 -12.55 8.25
CA ARG A 405 8.66 -13.58 8.73
C ARG A 405 7.28 -13.53 8.10
N MET A 406 6.94 -12.48 7.34
CA MET A 406 5.61 -12.32 6.75
C MET A 406 5.54 -13.01 5.38
N PRO A 407 4.85 -14.16 5.25
CA PRO A 407 4.68 -14.83 3.98
C PRO A 407 3.65 -14.08 3.15
N LEU A 408 4.02 -13.62 1.95
CA LEU A 408 3.10 -13.03 0.99
C LEU A 408 2.79 -14.01 -0.15
N PRO A 409 1.58 -13.98 -0.73
CA PRO A 409 1.23 -14.83 -1.87
C PRO A 409 2.18 -14.61 -3.06
N TYR A 410 2.63 -15.71 -3.65
CA TYR A 410 3.46 -15.72 -4.84
C TYR A 410 3.02 -16.82 -5.82
N GLY A 411 2.80 -16.43 -7.07
CA GLY A 411 2.25 -17.34 -8.08
C GLY A 411 0.88 -17.88 -7.66
N THR A 412 0.63 -19.16 -7.94
CA THR A 412 -0.69 -19.79 -7.69
C THR A 412 -0.79 -20.53 -6.37
N HIS A 413 0.33 -20.87 -5.73
CA HIS A 413 0.35 -21.70 -4.51
C HIS A 413 1.54 -21.39 -3.58
N GLY A 414 2.45 -20.50 -3.98
CA GLY A 414 3.64 -20.18 -3.22
C GLY A 414 3.42 -19.06 -2.22
N PHE A 415 4.28 -19.02 -1.21
CA PHE A 415 4.41 -17.88 -0.32
C PHE A 415 5.89 -17.60 -0.06
N HIS A 416 6.28 -16.34 -0.05
CA HIS A 416 7.62 -15.93 0.38
C HIS A 416 7.59 -14.57 1.07
N ALA A 417 8.60 -14.32 1.89
CA ALA A 417 8.83 -12.98 2.43
C ALA A 417 9.32 -12.05 1.31
N ILE A 418 8.98 -10.77 1.40
CA ILE A 418 9.47 -9.73 0.48
C ILE A 418 10.06 -8.56 1.23
N CYS A 419 10.93 -7.82 0.56
CA CYS A 419 11.24 -6.46 0.94
C CYS A 419 9.99 -5.59 0.75
N PRO A 420 9.45 -4.95 1.80
CA PRO A 420 8.26 -4.09 1.68
C PRO A 420 8.54 -2.83 0.84
N PHE A 421 9.81 -2.49 0.63
CA PHE A 421 10.22 -1.29 -0.09
C PHE A 421 10.32 -1.51 -1.60
N CYS A 422 10.70 -2.69 -2.08
CA CYS A 422 10.94 -2.92 -3.52
C CYS A 422 10.37 -4.23 -4.08
N ASN A 423 9.60 -4.98 -3.29
CA ASN A 423 8.95 -6.23 -3.68
C ASN A 423 9.88 -7.39 -4.04
N THR A 424 11.19 -7.25 -3.78
CA THR A 424 12.15 -8.34 -4.00
C THR A 424 11.90 -9.45 -2.98
N ALA A 425 11.82 -10.71 -3.45
CA ALA A 425 11.76 -11.88 -2.58
C ALA A 425 12.99 -11.94 -1.68
N LEU A 426 12.78 -12.22 -0.38
CA LEU A 426 13.86 -12.29 0.60
C LEU A 426 14.37 -13.72 0.74
N GLY A 427 15.69 -13.87 0.89
CA GLY A 427 16.32 -15.18 1.08
C GLY A 427 16.24 -16.12 -0.14
N SER A 428 15.96 -15.57 -1.32
CA SER A 428 15.82 -16.33 -2.57
C SER A 428 17.13 -16.48 -3.37
N ASP A 429 18.22 -15.83 -2.95
CA ASP A 429 19.46 -15.76 -3.73
C ASP A 429 20.40 -16.95 -3.39
N PRO A 430 20.97 -17.65 -4.38
CA PRO A 430 21.96 -18.70 -4.15
C PRO A 430 23.19 -18.12 -3.44
N GLY A 431 23.37 -18.45 -2.16
CA GLY A 431 24.48 -17.95 -1.32
C GLY A 431 24.07 -16.91 -0.26
N ALA A 432 22.85 -16.37 -0.32
CA ALA A 432 22.28 -15.59 0.77
C ALA A 432 21.45 -16.51 1.69
N GLU A 433 22.08 -17.10 2.70
CA GLU A 433 21.40 -18.01 3.64
C GLU A 433 20.31 -17.32 4.49
N ARG A 434 20.25 -15.98 4.50
CA ARG A 434 19.41 -15.19 5.41
C ARG A 434 18.65 -14.09 4.67
N PRO A 435 17.38 -13.81 5.05
CA PRO A 435 16.55 -12.79 4.43
C PRO A 435 17.03 -11.35 4.71
N PHE A 436 17.91 -11.16 5.70
CA PHE A 436 18.53 -9.90 6.04
C PHE A 436 19.86 -10.12 6.78
N VAL A 437 20.70 -9.08 6.85
CA VAL A 437 22.01 -9.10 7.49
C VAL A 437 22.23 -7.85 8.34
N ARG A 438 22.96 -7.97 9.46
CA ARG A 438 23.39 -6.83 10.27
C ARG A 438 24.59 -6.15 9.58
N LEU A 439 24.55 -4.83 9.48
CA LEU A 439 25.59 -4.03 8.86
C LEU A 439 26.76 -3.78 9.82
N ILE A 440 27.97 -3.88 9.28
CA ILE A 440 29.24 -3.64 9.96
C ILE A 440 29.93 -2.49 9.21
N PHE A 441 29.77 -1.28 9.75
CA PHE A 441 30.49 -0.09 9.27
C PHE A 441 31.84 0.00 9.98
N GLN A 442 32.85 0.53 9.28
CA GLN A 442 34.09 0.95 9.92
C GLN A 442 33.95 2.39 10.42
N GLY A 443 34.43 2.64 11.62
CA GLY A 443 34.54 3.98 12.18
C GLY A 443 35.71 4.77 11.56
N PRO A 444 35.86 6.05 11.94
CA PRO A 444 37.10 6.77 11.70
C PRO A 444 38.28 5.98 12.27
N LEU A 445 39.41 5.97 11.55
CA LEU A 445 40.68 5.60 12.16
C LEU A 445 41.03 6.74 13.12
N ASP A 446 41.25 6.41 14.39
CA ASP A 446 41.68 7.36 15.43
C ASP A 446 43.01 8.05 15.07
#